data_AF-A0A846QEF1-F1
#
_entry.id   AF-A0A846QEF1-F1
#
_cell.length_a   1.000
_cell.length_b   1.000
_cell.length_c   1.000
_cell.angle_alpha   90.00
_cell.angle_beta   90.00
_cell.angle_gamma   90.00
#
_symmetry.space_group_name_H-M   'P 1'
#
loop_
_entity.id
_entity.type
_entity.pdbx_description
1 polymer ?
#
loop_
_entity_poly.entity_id
_entity_poly.type
_entity_poly.pdbx_seq_one_letter_code
_entity_poly.pdbx_strand_id
1 'polypeptide(L)'
;MNFLKKKTKQNFQEKYDELINHMKATGFLTDSKVESAIKLVPRHNFVPDSLQDRAYENGPLPIMNGQTISQPSVVARMTEWLNIEEGQKILEIGSGSGWQCAILAKLVGSGQVFTVERHENLSNFARKNLEKSGIKNAQIINDDGRLGLPSKSPFDRIIITAACKEVPKNLLDQLAIDGMLIAPVGENIQSLILLKKTSKGIVEVKNQEGYVFVPLV
;
A
#
# COMPACT_ATOMS: atom_id res chain seq x y z
N MET A 1 31.91 -15.80 2.17
CA MET A 1 30.85 -14.82 1.79
C MET A 1 29.49 -15.46 1.44
N ASN A 2 29.42 -16.71 0.93
CA ASN A 2 28.16 -17.36 0.56
C ASN A 2 27.36 -18.01 1.72
N PHE A 3 28.01 -18.46 2.79
CA PHE A 3 27.33 -19.12 3.90
C PHE A 3 26.45 -18.16 4.74
N LEU A 4 26.97 -16.98 5.07
CA LEU A 4 26.24 -15.95 5.81
C LEU A 4 25.01 -15.46 5.04
N LYS A 5 25.15 -15.15 3.73
CA LYS A 5 24.02 -14.76 2.87
C LYS A 5 22.95 -15.85 2.77
N LYS A 6 23.34 -17.13 2.74
CA LYS A 6 22.41 -18.26 2.70
C LYS A 6 21.65 -18.39 4.03
N LYS A 7 22.33 -18.23 5.17
CA LYS A 7 21.73 -18.26 6.51
C LYS A 7 20.76 -17.09 6.74
N THR A 8 21.10 -15.89 6.28
CA THR A 8 20.22 -14.71 6.34
C THR A 8 18.97 -14.89 5.47
N LYS A 9 19.12 -15.43 4.24
CA LYS A 9 17.96 -15.73 3.38
C LYS A 9 17.03 -16.79 3.98
N GLN A 10 17.58 -17.83 4.58
CA GLN A 10 16.79 -18.88 5.24
C GLN A 10 16.00 -18.33 6.43
N ASN A 11 16.63 -17.49 7.27
CA ASN A 11 15.98 -16.82 8.39
C ASN A 11 14.81 -15.91 7.95
N PHE A 12 14.95 -15.19 6.84
CA PHE A 12 13.85 -14.38 6.31
C PHE A 12 12.69 -15.21 5.78
N GLN A 13 12.96 -16.36 5.16
CA GLN A 13 11.90 -17.23 4.67
C GLN A 13 11.05 -17.78 5.82
N GLU A 14 11.69 -18.26 6.89
CA GLU A 14 11.00 -18.79 8.08
C GLU A 14 10.10 -17.72 8.73
N LYS A 15 10.65 -16.53 9.04
CA LYS A 15 9.88 -15.40 9.60
C LYS A 15 8.75 -14.95 8.68
N TYR A 16 8.96 -15.01 7.38
CA TYR A 16 7.95 -14.65 6.40
C TYR A 16 6.79 -15.66 6.38
N ASP A 17 7.09 -16.96 6.41
CA ASP A 17 6.08 -18.00 6.42
C ASP A 17 5.25 -17.94 7.72
N GLU A 18 5.89 -17.66 8.86
CA GLU A 18 5.20 -17.37 10.13
C GLU A 18 4.24 -16.17 10.01
N LEU A 19 4.70 -15.07 9.41
CA LEU A 19 3.87 -13.88 9.17
C LEU A 19 2.66 -14.20 8.30
N ILE A 20 2.85 -14.92 7.18
CA ILE A 20 1.76 -15.29 6.27
C ILE A 20 0.77 -16.20 6.97
N ASN A 21 1.23 -17.21 7.71
CA ASN A 21 0.37 -18.11 8.46
C ASN A 21 -0.44 -17.34 9.52
N HIS A 22 0.17 -16.40 10.22
CA HIS A 22 -0.52 -15.54 11.18
C HIS A 22 -1.60 -14.68 10.51
N MET A 23 -1.32 -14.03 9.38
CA MET A 23 -2.31 -13.22 8.66
C MET A 23 -3.49 -14.05 8.14
N LYS A 24 -3.24 -15.29 7.74
CA LYS A 24 -4.29 -16.24 7.31
C LYS A 24 -5.13 -16.71 8.48
N ALA A 25 -4.50 -17.13 9.58
CA ALA A 25 -5.20 -17.60 10.78
C ALA A 25 -6.07 -16.51 11.42
N THR A 26 -5.67 -15.24 11.31
CA THR A 26 -6.43 -14.07 11.81
C THR A 26 -7.41 -13.49 10.79
N GLY A 27 -7.51 -14.05 9.58
CA GLY A 27 -8.43 -13.62 8.53
C GLY A 27 -8.08 -12.26 7.89
N PHE A 28 -6.86 -11.76 8.06
CA PHE A 28 -6.37 -10.56 7.38
C PHE A 28 -5.86 -10.81 5.96
N LEU A 29 -5.55 -12.08 5.64
CA LEU A 29 -5.17 -12.53 4.32
C LEU A 29 -5.95 -13.79 3.96
N THR A 30 -6.86 -13.66 2.99
CA THR A 30 -7.76 -14.71 2.51
C THR A 30 -7.69 -14.89 0.98
N ASP A 31 -7.24 -13.89 0.24
CA ASP A 31 -7.09 -13.91 -1.21
C ASP A 31 -5.70 -14.43 -1.61
N SER A 32 -5.68 -15.52 -2.38
CA SER A 32 -4.44 -16.14 -2.87
C SER A 32 -3.68 -15.27 -3.87
N LYS A 33 -4.34 -14.36 -4.60
CA LYS A 33 -3.69 -13.39 -5.49
C LYS A 33 -2.92 -12.36 -4.67
N VAL A 34 -3.53 -11.84 -3.60
CA VAL A 34 -2.87 -10.91 -2.68
C VAL A 34 -1.72 -11.59 -1.94
N GLU A 35 -1.91 -12.83 -1.47
CA GLU A 35 -0.84 -13.64 -0.86
C GLU A 35 0.35 -13.78 -1.83
N SER A 36 0.08 -14.10 -3.09
CA SER A 36 1.11 -14.25 -4.13
C SER A 36 1.84 -12.95 -4.43
N ALA A 37 1.13 -11.82 -4.49
CA ALA A 37 1.74 -10.52 -4.71
C ALA A 37 2.65 -10.11 -3.53
N ILE A 38 2.22 -10.32 -2.29
CA ILE A 38 3.05 -10.07 -1.10
C ILE A 38 4.31 -10.95 -1.12
N LYS A 39 4.20 -12.23 -1.54
CA LYS A 39 5.37 -13.14 -1.70
C LYS A 39 6.41 -12.60 -2.68
N LEU A 40 5.96 -11.97 -3.76
CA LEU A 40 6.84 -11.43 -4.79
C LEU A 40 7.49 -10.09 -4.41
N VAL A 41 7.07 -9.47 -3.30
CA VAL A 41 7.54 -8.16 -2.83
C VAL A 41 8.08 -8.29 -1.39
N PRO A 42 9.30 -8.83 -1.22
CA PRO A 42 9.87 -9.07 0.09
C PRO A 42 10.05 -7.77 0.89
N ARG A 43 9.31 -7.66 2.00
CA ARG A 43 9.24 -6.44 2.82
C ARG A 43 10.59 -5.94 3.33
N HIS A 44 11.58 -6.81 3.56
CA HIS A 44 12.92 -6.40 4.01
C HIS A 44 13.65 -5.51 3.01
N ASN A 45 13.27 -5.51 1.73
CA ASN A 45 13.83 -4.58 0.72
C ASN A 45 13.27 -3.15 0.81
N PHE A 46 12.22 -2.95 1.62
CA PHE A 46 11.48 -1.70 1.73
C PHE A 46 11.57 -1.08 3.14
N VAL A 47 12.51 -1.55 3.95
CA VAL A 47 12.78 -1.00 5.29
C VAL A 47 14.23 -0.51 5.36
N PRO A 48 14.57 0.42 6.26
CA PRO A 48 15.95 0.75 6.56
C PRO A 48 16.77 -0.49 6.91
N ASP A 49 18.05 -0.52 6.54
CA ASP A 49 18.93 -1.69 6.73
C ASP A 49 18.98 -2.16 8.20
N SER A 50 18.97 -1.22 9.15
CA SER A 50 18.96 -1.49 10.59
C SER A 50 17.67 -2.17 11.09
N LEU A 51 16.62 -2.25 10.28
CA LEU A 51 15.32 -2.83 10.64
C LEU A 51 14.99 -4.10 9.84
N GLN A 52 15.90 -4.59 9.00
CA GLN A 52 15.64 -5.78 8.18
C GLN A 52 15.29 -7.02 9.03
N ASP A 53 15.93 -7.20 10.19
CA ASP A 53 15.65 -8.33 11.10
C ASP A 53 14.21 -8.34 11.64
N ARG A 54 13.56 -7.17 11.64
CA ARG A 54 12.19 -6.94 12.10
C ARG A 54 11.18 -6.85 10.95
N ALA A 55 11.64 -6.92 9.68
CA ALA A 55 10.81 -6.64 8.51
C ALA A 55 9.55 -7.50 8.40
N TYR A 56 9.56 -8.69 9.01
CA TYR A 56 8.44 -9.65 8.98
C TYR A 56 7.65 -9.73 10.29
N GLU A 57 7.89 -8.81 11.23
CA GLU A 57 6.96 -8.59 12.33
C GLU A 57 5.62 -8.06 11.78
N ASN A 58 4.51 -8.56 12.33
CA ASN A 58 3.18 -8.06 11.99
C ASN A 58 2.86 -6.72 12.70
N GLY A 59 3.70 -5.71 12.47
CA GLY A 59 3.53 -4.37 13.00
C GLY A 59 4.09 -3.31 12.05
N PRO A 60 3.76 -2.02 12.27
CA PRO A 60 4.39 -0.94 11.53
C PRO A 60 5.86 -0.80 11.94
N LEU A 61 6.71 -0.37 11.01
CA LEU A 61 8.12 -0.05 11.31
C LEU A 61 8.41 1.42 10.93
N PRO A 62 9.21 2.13 11.74
CA PRO A 62 9.58 3.50 11.42
C PRO A 62 10.43 3.54 10.15
N ILE A 63 10.16 4.52 9.31
CA ILE A 63 10.98 4.88 8.16
C ILE A 63 11.49 6.32 8.37
N MET A 64 11.70 7.09 7.30
CA MET A 64 12.18 8.47 7.40
C MET A 64 11.03 9.44 7.68
N ASN A 65 11.36 10.68 8.06
CA ASN A 65 10.41 11.80 8.18
C ASN A 65 9.24 11.53 9.15
N GLY A 66 9.45 10.71 10.19
CA GLY A 66 8.40 10.35 11.16
C GLY A 66 7.29 9.46 10.58
N GLN A 67 7.49 8.91 9.38
CA GLN A 67 6.52 8.03 8.73
C GLN A 67 6.79 6.57 9.09
N THR A 68 5.86 5.68 8.74
CA THR A 68 5.99 4.24 8.95
C THR A 68 5.67 3.45 7.68
N ILE A 69 6.34 2.32 7.49
CA ILE A 69 5.81 1.26 6.62
C ILE A 69 4.70 0.53 7.38
N SER A 70 3.52 0.43 6.78
CA SER A 70 2.32 -0.11 7.42
C SER A 70 2.46 -1.57 7.84
N GLN A 71 1.66 -1.97 8.84
CA GLN A 71 1.51 -3.36 9.28
C GLN A 71 1.10 -4.27 8.11
N PRO A 72 1.73 -5.45 7.94
CA PRO A 72 1.40 -6.38 6.84
C PRO A 72 -0.06 -6.79 6.77
N SER A 73 -0.69 -7.11 7.92
CA SER A 73 -2.13 -7.41 7.98
C SER A 73 -2.98 -6.28 7.40
N VAL A 74 -2.66 -5.03 7.71
CA VAL A 74 -3.42 -3.86 7.23
C VAL A 74 -3.22 -3.67 5.73
N VAL A 75 -1.99 -3.84 5.23
CA VAL A 75 -1.69 -3.81 3.78
C VAL A 75 -2.46 -4.88 3.03
N ALA A 76 -2.45 -6.13 3.52
CA ALA A 76 -3.21 -7.23 2.93
C ALA A 76 -4.72 -6.92 2.90
N ARG A 77 -5.27 -6.49 4.04
CA ARG A 77 -6.70 -6.14 4.18
C ARG A 77 -7.14 -5.04 3.23
N MET A 78 -6.38 -3.95 3.15
CA MET A 78 -6.71 -2.85 2.25
C MET A 78 -6.66 -3.29 0.79
N THR A 79 -5.65 -4.08 0.44
CA THR A 79 -5.44 -4.59 -0.92
C THR A 79 -6.54 -5.56 -1.35
N GLU A 80 -6.96 -6.48 -0.47
CA GLU A 80 -8.08 -7.42 -0.74
C GLU A 80 -9.40 -6.67 -0.94
N TRP A 81 -9.69 -5.71 -0.08
CA TRP A 81 -10.93 -4.95 -0.15
C TRP A 81 -11.04 -4.09 -1.41
N LEU A 82 -9.89 -3.63 -1.91
CA LEU A 82 -9.83 -2.83 -3.12
C LEU A 82 -10.09 -3.68 -4.38
N ASN A 83 -10.09 -5.02 -4.29
CA ASN A 83 -10.40 -5.95 -5.38
C ASN A 83 -9.73 -5.56 -6.71
N ILE A 84 -8.40 -5.62 -6.71
CA ILE A 84 -7.55 -5.19 -7.83
C ILE A 84 -7.58 -6.25 -8.93
N GLU A 85 -7.69 -5.79 -10.17
CA GLU A 85 -7.69 -6.63 -11.35
C GLU A 85 -6.58 -6.24 -12.32
N GLU A 86 -6.18 -7.20 -13.15
CA GLU A 86 -5.19 -7.03 -14.21
C GLU A 86 -5.58 -5.90 -15.16
N GLY A 87 -4.62 -5.06 -15.55
CA GLY A 87 -4.82 -3.97 -16.50
C GLY A 87 -5.34 -2.66 -15.88
N GLN A 88 -5.70 -2.65 -14.58
CA GLN A 88 -6.22 -1.46 -13.92
C GLN A 88 -5.17 -0.36 -13.72
N LYS A 89 -5.67 0.89 -13.68
CA LYS A 89 -4.90 2.08 -13.34
C LYS A 89 -5.21 2.51 -11.90
N ILE A 90 -4.18 2.52 -11.07
CA ILE A 90 -4.30 2.76 -9.62
C ILE A 90 -3.61 4.06 -9.23
N LEU A 91 -4.23 4.82 -8.33
CA LEU A 91 -3.59 5.91 -7.60
C LEU A 91 -3.40 5.52 -6.13
N GLU A 92 -2.16 5.60 -5.64
CA GLU A 92 -1.82 5.52 -4.22
C GLU A 92 -1.47 6.93 -3.70
N ILE A 93 -1.99 7.29 -2.52
CA ILE A 93 -1.63 8.50 -1.82
C ILE A 93 -0.85 8.12 -0.56
N GLY A 94 0.41 8.54 -0.50
CA GLY A 94 1.38 8.19 0.53
C GLY A 94 2.30 7.05 0.10
N SER A 95 3.29 7.33 -0.75
CA SER A 95 4.22 6.29 -1.21
C SER A 95 5.04 5.68 -0.07
N GLY A 96 5.46 6.48 0.92
CA GLY A 96 6.25 6.01 2.06
C GLY A 96 7.51 5.26 1.62
N SER A 97 7.57 3.95 1.90
CA SER A 97 8.70 3.11 1.46
C SER A 97 8.58 2.56 0.04
N GLY A 98 7.39 2.63 -0.57
CA GLY A 98 7.05 2.01 -1.85
C GLY A 98 6.60 0.55 -1.77
N TRP A 99 6.43 -0.03 -0.58
CA TRP A 99 6.06 -1.45 -0.45
C TRP A 99 4.64 -1.76 -0.92
N GLN A 100 3.66 -0.96 -0.50
CA GLN A 100 2.27 -1.06 -0.97
C GLN A 100 2.22 -0.81 -2.48
N CYS A 101 2.84 0.26 -2.99
CA CYS A 101 3.03 0.51 -4.42
C CYS A 101 3.51 -0.72 -5.21
N ALA A 102 4.56 -1.40 -4.72
CA ALA A 102 5.11 -2.58 -5.37
C ALA A 102 4.13 -3.76 -5.38
N ILE A 103 3.37 -3.97 -4.31
CA ILE A 103 2.32 -5.00 -4.24
C ILE A 103 1.22 -4.70 -5.26
N LEU A 104 0.74 -3.46 -5.31
CA LEU A 104 -0.26 -3.01 -6.28
C LEU A 104 0.25 -3.25 -7.71
N ALA A 105 1.51 -2.90 -7.98
CA ALA A 105 2.14 -3.06 -9.27
C ALA A 105 2.25 -4.52 -9.73
N LYS A 106 2.46 -5.46 -8.79
CA LYS A 106 2.41 -6.90 -9.09
C LYS A 106 0.99 -7.39 -9.40
N LEU A 107 -0.02 -6.84 -8.73
CA LEU A 107 -1.42 -7.26 -8.90
C LEU A 107 -2.04 -6.76 -10.20
N VAL A 108 -1.72 -5.53 -10.62
CA VAL A 108 -2.27 -4.97 -11.87
C VAL A 108 -1.59 -5.48 -13.14
N GLY A 109 -0.40 -6.09 -13.02
CA GLY A 109 0.37 -6.63 -14.13
C GLY A 109 0.61 -5.62 -15.25
N SER A 110 -0.09 -5.78 -16.37
CA SER A 110 -0.08 -4.88 -17.54
C SER A 110 -0.67 -3.49 -17.30
N GLY A 111 -1.33 -3.28 -16.15
CA GLY A 111 -1.82 -1.99 -15.70
C GLY A 111 -0.72 -1.07 -15.17
N GLN A 112 -1.12 0.03 -14.54
CA GLN A 112 -0.18 1.07 -14.08
C GLN A 112 -0.55 1.61 -12.70
N VAL A 113 0.48 1.80 -11.85
CA VAL A 113 0.34 2.43 -10.54
C VAL A 113 0.99 3.79 -10.54
N PHE A 114 0.25 4.81 -10.12
CA PHE A 114 0.78 6.13 -9.80
C PHE A 114 0.72 6.29 -8.29
N THR A 115 1.78 6.83 -7.69
CA THR A 115 1.79 7.09 -6.25
C THR A 115 2.33 8.46 -5.95
N VAL A 116 1.66 9.18 -5.05
CA VAL A 116 1.99 10.56 -4.69
C VAL A 116 2.55 10.60 -3.28
N GLU A 117 3.70 11.25 -3.11
CA GLU A 117 4.38 11.42 -1.83
C GLU A 117 4.86 12.85 -1.66
N ARG A 118 4.51 13.50 -0.55
CA ARG A 118 4.85 14.91 -0.31
C ARG A 118 6.31 15.13 0.06
N HIS A 119 6.95 14.15 0.70
CA HIS A 119 8.32 14.27 1.18
C HIS A 119 9.31 13.77 0.13
N GLU A 120 10.14 14.67 -0.41
CA GLU A 120 11.12 14.34 -1.46
C GLU A 120 12.06 13.18 -1.07
N ASN A 121 12.52 13.15 0.18
CA ASN A 121 13.37 12.06 0.68
C ASN A 121 12.67 10.70 0.64
N LEU A 122 11.38 10.64 0.99
CA LEU A 122 10.58 9.42 0.91
C LEU A 122 10.29 9.06 -0.54
N SER A 123 9.96 10.03 -1.40
CA SER A 123 9.80 9.77 -2.83
C SER A 123 11.06 9.14 -3.43
N ASN A 124 12.24 9.66 -3.09
CA ASN A 124 13.52 9.14 -3.56
C ASN A 124 13.82 7.74 -2.99
N PHE A 125 13.46 7.48 -1.74
CA PHE A 125 13.59 6.16 -1.13
C PHE A 125 12.68 5.13 -1.79
N ALA A 126 11.40 5.46 -2.00
CA ALA A 126 10.45 4.61 -2.71
C ALA A 126 10.92 4.30 -4.14
N ARG A 127 11.39 5.31 -4.91
CA ARG A 127 11.95 5.11 -6.26
C ARG A 127 13.07 4.07 -6.26
N LYS A 128 14.04 4.21 -5.35
CA LYS A 128 15.17 3.28 -5.22
C LYS A 128 14.70 1.85 -4.87
N ASN A 129 13.71 1.72 -4.00
CA ASN A 129 13.19 0.40 -3.62
C ASN A 129 12.43 -0.27 -4.77
N LEU A 130 11.63 0.49 -5.53
CA LEU A 130 10.94 -0.01 -6.72
C LEU A 130 11.92 -0.46 -7.80
N GLU A 131 12.96 0.35 -8.07
CA GLU A 131 14.02 0.04 -9.04
C GLU A 131 14.76 -1.26 -8.67
N LYS A 132 15.22 -1.37 -7.42
CA LYS A 132 15.86 -2.59 -6.90
C LYS A 132 14.95 -3.82 -6.99
N SER A 133 13.64 -3.63 -6.88
CA SER A 133 12.64 -4.71 -6.97
C SER A 133 12.19 -5.00 -8.41
N GLY A 134 12.75 -4.31 -9.41
CA GLY A 134 12.44 -4.50 -10.82
C GLY A 134 11.01 -4.08 -11.20
N ILE A 135 10.38 -3.20 -10.41
CA ILE A 135 9.04 -2.68 -10.69
C ILE A 135 9.16 -1.59 -11.76
N LYS A 136 8.49 -1.79 -12.89
CA LYS A 136 8.55 -0.88 -14.06
C LYS A 136 7.25 -0.17 -14.37
N ASN A 137 6.13 -0.72 -13.90
CA ASN A 137 4.77 -0.23 -14.12
C ASN A 137 4.26 0.65 -12.97
N ALA A 138 5.16 1.24 -12.19
CA ALA A 138 4.84 2.16 -11.12
C ALA A 138 5.63 3.47 -11.23
N GLN A 139 4.98 4.59 -10.95
CA GLN A 139 5.60 5.92 -10.98
C GLN A 139 5.41 6.63 -9.64
N ILE A 140 6.51 7.14 -9.07
CA ILE A 140 6.50 7.99 -7.87
C ILE A 140 6.49 9.47 -8.26
N ILE A 141 5.45 10.19 -7.84
CA ILE A 141 5.27 11.63 -8.02
C ILE A 141 5.52 12.32 -6.68
N ASN A 142 6.38 13.34 -6.66
CA ASN A 142 6.56 14.17 -5.47
C ASN A 142 5.63 15.38 -5.55
N ASP A 143 4.50 15.34 -4.84
CA ASP A 143 3.45 16.36 -4.90
C ASP A 143 2.49 16.23 -3.68
N ASP A 144 1.51 17.11 -3.59
CA ASP A 144 0.43 17.08 -2.60
C ASP A 144 -0.65 16.06 -2.97
N GLY A 145 -0.67 14.95 -2.23
CA GLY A 145 -1.63 13.87 -2.43
C GLY A 145 -3.11 14.24 -2.22
N ARG A 146 -3.41 15.34 -1.52
CA ARG A 146 -4.79 15.84 -1.33
C ARG A 146 -5.42 16.32 -2.65
N LEU A 147 -4.58 16.68 -3.62
CA LEU A 147 -4.99 17.07 -4.96
C LEU A 147 -5.17 15.88 -5.90
N GLY A 148 -4.74 14.68 -5.48
CA GLY A 148 -4.67 13.50 -6.34
C GLY A 148 -3.65 13.67 -7.47
N LEU A 149 -4.00 13.18 -8.65
CA LEU A 149 -3.20 13.34 -9.87
C LEU A 149 -4.10 13.56 -11.10
N PRO A 150 -4.69 14.77 -11.24
CA PRO A 150 -5.72 15.05 -12.25
C PRO A 150 -5.28 14.72 -13.70
N SER A 151 -4.00 14.96 -14.01
CA SER A 151 -3.42 14.71 -15.34
C SER A 151 -3.38 13.23 -15.76
N LYS A 152 -3.63 12.30 -14.83
CA LYS A 152 -3.69 10.85 -15.08
C LYS A 152 -5.05 10.24 -14.77
N SER A 153 -6.01 11.05 -14.30
CA SER A 153 -7.39 10.62 -14.06
C SER A 153 -8.09 10.15 -15.36
N PRO A 154 -9.17 9.36 -15.28
CA PRO A 154 -9.76 8.75 -14.08
C PRO A 154 -9.03 7.47 -13.64
N PHE A 155 -9.13 7.07 -12.37
CA PHE A 155 -8.51 5.85 -11.81
C PHE A 155 -9.54 4.77 -11.50
N ASP A 156 -9.18 3.51 -11.77
CA ASP A 156 -10.02 2.36 -11.44
C ASP A 156 -10.02 2.09 -9.94
N ARG A 157 -8.89 2.31 -9.29
CA ARG A 157 -8.71 2.16 -7.85
C ARG A 157 -7.93 3.33 -7.26
N ILE A 158 -8.30 3.75 -6.06
CA ILE A 158 -7.55 4.70 -5.26
C ILE A 158 -7.32 4.11 -3.86
N ILE A 159 -6.10 4.22 -3.35
CA ILE A 159 -5.75 3.81 -2.00
C ILE A 159 -5.03 4.95 -1.29
N ILE A 160 -5.51 5.33 -0.11
CA ILE A 160 -4.87 6.35 0.73
C ILE A 160 -4.24 5.64 1.92
N THR A 161 -2.94 5.81 2.13
CA THR A 161 -2.17 5.16 3.21
C THR A 161 -1.84 6.12 4.36
N ALA A 162 -2.60 7.21 4.47
CA ALA A 162 -2.55 8.19 5.56
C ALA A 162 -3.97 8.60 5.96
N ALA A 163 -4.21 8.80 7.26
CA ALA A 163 -5.52 9.10 7.83
C ALA A 163 -6.03 10.46 7.35
N CYS A 164 -7.24 10.48 6.80
CA CYS A 164 -7.93 11.71 6.43
C CYS A 164 -9.00 12.04 7.48
N LYS A 165 -9.31 13.34 7.68
CA LYS A 165 -10.52 13.71 8.45
C LYS A 165 -11.80 13.30 7.72
N GLU A 166 -11.78 13.51 6.42
CA GLU A 166 -12.79 13.09 5.46
C GLU A 166 -12.08 12.73 4.15
N VAL A 167 -12.65 11.86 3.33
CA VAL A 167 -12.05 11.52 2.03
C VAL A 167 -12.04 12.75 1.12
N PRO A 168 -10.87 13.20 0.63
CA PRO A 168 -10.79 14.38 -0.23
C PRO A 168 -11.67 14.28 -1.47
N LYS A 169 -12.54 15.27 -1.70
CA LYS A 169 -13.42 15.32 -2.88
C LYS A 169 -12.63 15.20 -4.20
N ASN A 170 -11.44 15.80 -4.27
CA ASN A 170 -10.56 15.71 -5.44
C ASN A 170 -10.26 14.25 -5.85
N LEU A 171 -10.11 13.35 -4.88
CA LEU A 171 -9.85 11.94 -5.14
C LEU A 171 -11.11 11.19 -5.60
N LEU A 172 -12.26 11.51 -5.00
CA LEU A 172 -13.56 10.96 -5.42
C LEU A 172 -13.93 11.39 -6.85
N ASP A 173 -13.62 12.63 -7.21
CA ASP A 173 -13.84 13.16 -8.56
C ASP A 173 -12.96 12.43 -9.59
N GLN A 174 -11.75 12.03 -9.20
CA GLN A 174 -10.79 11.31 -10.04
C GLN A 174 -11.04 9.79 -10.15
N LEU A 175 -11.99 9.22 -9.40
CA LEU A 175 -12.42 7.83 -9.62
C LEU A 175 -13.16 7.68 -10.95
N ALA A 176 -12.90 6.59 -11.66
CA ALA A 176 -13.73 6.13 -12.76
C ALA A 176 -15.12 5.70 -12.25
N ILE A 177 -16.12 5.64 -13.14
CA ILE A 177 -17.36 4.92 -12.83
C ILE A 177 -17.01 3.46 -12.57
N ASP A 178 -17.65 2.86 -11.57
CA ASP A 178 -17.33 1.55 -10.99
C ASP A 178 -15.98 1.45 -10.27
N GLY A 179 -15.22 2.55 -10.20
CA GLY A 179 -13.99 2.63 -9.45
C GLY A 179 -14.20 2.57 -7.93
N MET A 180 -13.18 2.11 -7.21
CA MET A 180 -13.21 1.95 -5.75
C MET A 180 -12.10 2.74 -5.07
N LEU A 181 -12.41 3.33 -3.92
CA LEU A 181 -11.44 4.04 -3.08
C LEU A 181 -11.44 3.44 -1.68
N ILE A 182 -10.26 3.17 -1.14
CA ILE A 182 -10.10 2.80 0.26
C ILE A 182 -9.22 3.82 1.00
N ALA A 183 -9.66 4.23 2.18
CA ALA A 183 -8.94 5.18 3.02
C ALA A 183 -9.17 4.95 4.51
N PRO A 184 -8.16 5.18 5.37
CA PRO A 184 -8.36 5.40 6.78
C PRO A 184 -8.96 6.80 7.02
N VAL A 185 -10.08 6.87 7.75
CA VAL A 185 -10.82 8.10 8.05
C VAL A 185 -11.02 8.24 9.55
N GLY A 186 -10.63 9.37 10.13
CA GLY A 186 -10.70 9.67 11.56
C GLY A 186 -9.45 10.36 12.09
N GLU A 187 -9.44 10.67 13.39
CA GLU A 187 -8.30 11.34 14.05
C GLU A 187 -7.48 10.35 14.90
N ASN A 188 -7.97 9.93 16.07
CA ASN A 188 -7.20 9.07 17.01
C ASN A 188 -7.25 7.58 16.64
N ILE A 189 -8.46 7.03 16.59
CA ILE A 189 -8.76 5.70 16.03
C ILE A 189 -9.53 5.97 14.75
N GLN A 190 -9.10 5.36 13.65
CA GLN A 190 -9.71 5.56 12.34
C GLN A 190 -10.46 4.31 11.89
N SER A 191 -11.37 4.55 10.95
CA SER A 191 -12.04 3.50 10.21
C SER A 191 -11.40 3.32 8.84
N LEU A 192 -11.17 2.08 8.42
CA LEU A 192 -10.96 1.80 7.00
C LEU A 192 -12.31 1.83 6.30
N ILE A 193 -12.50 2.82 5.43
CA ILE A 193 -13.71 3.02 4.64
C ILE A 193 -13.42 2.65 3.19
N LEU A 194 -14.27 1.79 2.62
CA LEU A 194 -14.27 1.42 1.21
C LEU A 194 -15.46 2.07 0.52
N LEU A 195 -15.19 2.91 -0.47
CA LEU A 195 -16.18 3.61 -1.26
C LEU A 195 -16.17 3.08 -2.70
N LYS A 196 -17.34 3.06 -3.34
CA LYS A 196 -17.47 2.78 -4.78
C LYS A 196 -18.18 3.92 -5.48
N LYS A 197 -17.64 4.34 -6.63
CA LYS A 197 -18.31 5.30 -7.51
C LYS A 197 -19.26 4.57 -8.44
N THR A 198 -20.53 4.93 -8.40
CA THR A 198 -21.58 4.44 -9.30
C THR A 198 -22.02 5.56 -10.24
N SER A 199 -22.83 5.24 -11.25
CA SER A 199 -23.47 6.25 -12.10
C SER A 199 -24.38 7.23 -11.35
N LYS A 200 -24.79 6.90 -10.11
CA LYS A 200 -25.65 7.73 -9.26
C LYS A 200 -24.89 8.50 -8.17
N GLY A 201 -23.57 8.32 -8.07
CA GLY A 201 -22.73 8.92 -7.03
C GLY A 201 -21.91 7.90 -6.24
N ILE A 202 -21.36 8.34 -5.11
CA ILE A 202 -20.51 7.52 -4.24
C ILE A 202 -21.36 6.74 -3.24
N VAL A 203 -21.07 5.46 -3.07
CA VAL A 203 -21.66 4.61 -2.04
C VAL A 203 -20.59 4.03 -1.13
N GLU A 204 -20.89 3.91 0.16
CA GLU A 204 -20.06 3.18 1.10
C GLU A 204 -20.33 1.67 0.96
N VAL A 205 -19.26 0.90 0.77
CA VAL A 205 -19.31 -0.56 0.60
C VAL A 205 -18.92 -1.28 1.89
N LYS A 206 -17.92 -0.74 2.60
CA LYS A 206 -17.45 -1.28 3.88
C LYS A 206 -16.93 -0.16 4.77
N ASN A 207 -17.03 -0.37 6.08
CA ASN A 207 -16.51 0.50 7.11
C ASN A 207 -16.13 -0.34 8.33
N GLN A 208 -14.88 -0.26 8.76
CA GLN A 208 -14.39 -0.99 9.93
C GLN A 208 -13.46 -0.11 10.76
N GLU A 209 -13.78 0.08 12.03
CA GLU A 209 -12.97 0.81 13.00
C GLU A 209 -11.75 -0.01 13.48
N GLY A 210 -10.86 0.65 14.24
CA GLY A 210 -9.76 -0.02 14.95
C GLY A 210 -8.40 0.09 14.27
N TYR A 211 -8.21 1.11 13.42
CA TYR A 211 -6.96 1.33 12.70
C TYR A 211 -6.27 2.62 13.16
N VAL A 212 -4.94 2.66 13.02
CA VAL A 212 -4.11 3.82 13.32
C VAL A 212 -3.10 4.03 12.18
N PHE A 213 -3.19 5.20 11.55
CA PHE A 213 -2.33 5.68 10.48
C PHE A 213 -1.79 7.07 10.84
N VAL A 214 -0.68 7.43 10.20
CA VAL A 214 -0.17 8.81 10.19
C VAL A 214 -1.15 9.73 9.46
N PRO A 215 -1.28 11.01 9.84
CA PRO A 215 -2.25 11.92 9.21
C PRO A 215 -1.84 12.30 7.79
N LEU A 216 -2.83 12.43 6.91
CA LEU A 216 -2.69 13.11 5.63
C LEU A 216 -2.68 14.62 5.89
N VAL A 217 -1.61 15.29 5.44
CA VAL A 217 -1.28 16.68 5.79
C VAL A 217 -1.06 17.53 4.56
#